data_AF-B7FG50-F1
#
_entry.id   AF-B7FG50-F1
#
_cell.length_a   1.000
_cell.length_b   1.000
_cell.length_c   1.000
_cell.angle_alpha   90.00
_cell.angle_beta   90.00
_cell.angle_gamma   90.00
#
_symmetry.space_group_name_H-M   'P 1'
#
loop_
_entity.id
_entity.type
_entity.pdbx_description
1 polymer ?
#
loop_
_entity_poly.entity_id
_entity_poly.type
_entity_poly.pdbx_seq_one_letter_code
_entity_poly.pdbx_strand_id
1 'polypeptide(L)'
;ASTHSLIDHPEDVKVLRSKGILCTVWSDEEVASLFNIIGTDLVANIDKYFYVQLKLREHYFNKYKTWIALGFRTYLNNPWAVIAFLAAFTALALTFIQTWFTVHPANK
;
A
#
# COMPACT_ATOMS: atom_id res chain seq x y z
N ALA A 1 -0.53 -14.88 29.69
CA ALA A 1 -1.93 -14.55 29.38
C ALA A 1 -2.21 -15.07 27.98
N SER A 2 -3.16 -15.99 27.82
CA SER A 2 -3.57 -16.50 26.50
C SER A 2 -4.44 -15.42 25.85
N THR A 3 -3.91 -14.72 24.86
CA THR A 3 -4.71 -13.88 23.97
C THR A 3 -5.35 -14.81 22.95
N HIS A 4 -6.66 -15.08 23.09
CA HIS A 4 -7.42 -15.88 22.14
C HIS A 4 -7.26 -15.29 20.72
N SER A 5 -6.40 -15.91 19.92
CA SER A 5 -6.23 -15.62 18.51
C SER A 5 -7.42 -16.18 17.74
N LEU A 6 -7.87 -15.49 16.69
CA LEU A 6 -8.98 -15.96 15.84
C LEU A 6 -8.64 -17.29 15.15
N ILE A 7 -7.35 -17.59 15.01
CA ILE A 7 -6.80 -18.83 14.47
C ILE A 7 -5.73 -19.28 15.47
N ASP A 8 -6.06 -20.26 16.29
CA ASP A 8 -5.13 -20.87 17.27
C ASP A 8 -5.04 -22.39 17.06
N HIS A 9 -6.12 -22.99 16.55
CA HIS A 9 -6.20 -24.41 16.26
C HIS A 9 -6.58 -24.69 14.79
N PRO A 10 -6.19 -25.86 14.24
CA PRO A 10 -6.57 -26.25 12.88
C PRO A 10 -8.09 -26.26 12.67
N GLU A 11 -8.85 -26.54 13.73
CA GLU A 11 -10.32 -26.49 13.70
C GLU A 11 -10.86 -25.08 13.43
N ASP A 12 -10.18 -24.03 13.88
CA ASP A 12 -10.56 -22.64 13.57
C ASP A 12 -10.38 -22.36 12.07
N VAL A 13 -9.29 -22.87 11.49
CA VAL A 13 -9.00 -22.76 10.05
C VAL A 13 -10.07 -23.48 9.23
N LYS A 14 -10.50 -24.69 9.64
CA LYS A 14 -11.59 -25.43 8.98
C LYS A 14 -12.90 -24.64 8.99
N VAL A 15 -13.26 -24.03 10.12
CA VAL A 15 -14.47 -23.20 10.22
C VAL A 15 -14.38 -21.98 9.31
N LEU A 16 -13.23 -21.30 9.27
CA LEU A 16 -13.04 -20.13 8.40
C LEU A 16 -13.03 -20.51 6.91
N ARG A 17 -12.47 -21.67 6.56
CA ARG A 17 -12.45 -22.20 5.19
C ARG A 17 -13.85 -22.61 4.73
N SER A 18 -14.60 -23.31 5.59
CA SER A 18 -16.00 -23.69 5.29
C SER A 18 -16.93 -22.48 5.13
N LYS A 19 -16.64 -21.37 5.80
CA LYS A 19 -17.35 -20.09 5.61
C LYS A 19 -16.83 -19.25 4.44
N GLY A 20 -15.82 -19.74 3.69
CA GLY A 20 -15.22 -19.03 2.55
C GLY A 20 -14.43 -17.78 2.94
N ILE A 21 -14.11 -17.59 4.22
CA ILE A 21 -13.34 -16.44 4.72
C ILE A 21 -11.84 -16.65 4.45
N LEU A 22 -11.39 -17.90 4.48
CA LEU A 22 -10.00 -18.27 4.32
C LEU A 22 -9.86 -19.24 3.14
N CYS A 23 -9.12 -18.82 2.11
CA CYS A 23 -8.88 -19.60 0.90
C CYS A 23 -7.37 -19.80 0.71
N THR A 24 -6.84 -20.83 1.37
CA THR A 24 -5.41 -21.17 1.31
C THR A 24 -5.21 -22.59 0.77
N VAL A 25 -4.06 -22.81 0.14
CA VAL A 25 -3.69 -24.12 -0.45
C VAL A 25 -3.04 -25.05 0.59
N TRP A 26 -2.67 -24.52 1.75
CA TRP A 26 -1.93 -25.22 2.80
C TRP A 26 -2.84 -26.00 3.74
N SER A 27 -2.27 -26.91 4.52
CA SER A 27 -3.04 -27.69 5.50
C SER A 27 -3.55 -26.80 6.64
N ASP A 28 -4.60 -27.24 7.32
CA ASP A 28 -5.18 -26.47 8.42
C ASP A 28 -4.20 -26.33 9.59
N GLU A 29 -3.37 -27.36 9.82
CA GLU A 29 -2.29 -27.36 10.81
C GLU A 29 -1.18 -26.36 10.45
N GLU A 30 -0.77 -26.30 9.18
CA GLU A 30 0.26 -25.36 8.71
C GLU A 30 -0.21 -23.91 8.83
N VAL A 31 -1.47 -23.65 8.47
CA VAL A 31 -2.06 -22.31 8.59
C VAL A 31 -2.16 -21.90 10.07
N ALA A 32 -2.66 -22.77 10.95
CA ALA A 32 -2.76 -22.47 12.37
C ALA A 32 -1.38 -22.24 13.01
N SER A 33 -0.38 -23.07 12.67
CA SER A 33 1.00 -22.91 13.14
C SER A 33 1.61 -21.59 12.69
N LEU A 34 1.43 -21.20 11.42
CA LEU A 34 1.92 -19.93 10.90
C LEU A 34 1.31 -18.75 11.66
N PHE A 35 -0.02 -18.74 11.84
CA PHE A 35 -0.70 -17.67 12.54
C PHE A 35 -0.29 -17.58 14.00
N ASN A 36 -0.03 -18.72 14.66
CA ASN A 36 0.47 -18.74 16.02
C ASN A 36 1.90 -18.23 16.13
N ILE A 37 2.79 -18.56 15.19
CA ILE A 37 4.16 -18.03 15.16
C ILE A 37 4.14 -16.52 14.95
N ILE A 38 3.40 -16.03 13.94
CA ILE A 38 3.29 -14.59 13.65
C ILE A 38 2.64 -13.86 14.82
N GLY A 39 1.53 -14.38 15.35
CA GLY A 39 0.81 -13.79 16.47
C GLY A 39 1.68 -13.71 17.72
N THR A 40 2.40 -14.78 18.05
CA THR A 40 3.28 -14.81 19.23
C THR A 40 4.46 -13.85 19.08
N ASP A 41 5.14 -13.84 17.94
CA ASP A 41 6.29 -12.96 17.70
C ASP A 41 5.87 -11.48 17.63
N LEU A 42 4.73 -11.20 17.01
CA LEU A 42 4.19 -9.84 16.89
C LEU A 42 3.69 -9.30 18.23
N VAL A 43 2.99 -10.12 19.03
CA VAL A 43 2.53 -9.73 20.38
C VAL A 43 3.71 -9.55 21.32
N ALA A 44 4.73 -10.42 21.25
CA ALA A 44 5.92 -10.30 22.07
C ALA A 44 6.75 -9.03 21.76
N ASN A 45 6.68 -8.53 20.53
CA ASN A 45 7.49 -7.41 20.05
C ASN A 45 6.65 -6.21 19.58
N ILE A 46 5.43 -6.05 20.09
CA ILE A 46 4.49 -5.05 19.56
C ILE A 46 5.07 -3.63 19.59
N ASP A 47 5.75 -3.27 20.68
CA ASP A 47 6.38 -1.95 20.84
C ASP A 47 7.52 -1.74 19.82
N LYS A 48 8.31 -2.80 19.58
CA LYS A 48 9.40 -2.76 18.59
C LYS A 48 8.85 -2.67 17.17
N TYR A 49 7.76 -3.39 16.89
CA TYR A 49 7.06 -3.32 15.61
C TYR A 49 6.49 -1.92 15.37
N PHE A 50 5.80 -1.34 16.34
CA PHE A 50 5.29 0.04 16.28
C PHE A 50 6.42 1.04 16.07
N TYR A 51 7.52 0.91 16.80
CA TYR A 51 8.69 1.78 16.64
C TYR A 51 9.28 1.71 15.23
N VAL A 52 9.46 0.51 14.68
CA VAL A 52 9.97 0.32 13.32
C VAL A 52 9.01 0.90 12.28
N GLN A 53 7.71 0.65 12.41
CA GLN A 53 6.68 1.22 11.53
C GLN A 53 6.71 2.75 11.56
N LEU A 54 6.82 3.35 12.75
CA LEU A 54 6.81 4.80 12.93
C LEU A 54 8.07 5.42 12.30
N LYS A 55 9.23 4.82 12.53
CA LYS A 55 10.50 5.23 11.92
C LYS A 55 10.50 5.07 10.40
N LEU A 56 9.89 4.00 9.88
CA LEU A 56 9.77 3.77 8.44
C LEU A 56 8.86 4.81 7.80
N ARG A 57 7.71 5.09 8.43
CA ARG A 57 6.77 6.12 8.00
C ARG A 57 7.44 7.49 8.00
N GLU A 58 8.10 7.85 9.10
CA GLU A 58 8.77 9.15 9.22
C GLU A 58 9.87 9.29 8.17
N HIS A 59 10.72 8.29 7.98
CA HIS A 59 11.79 8.33 6.98
C HIS A 59 11.25 8.40 5.54
N TYR A 60 10.23 7.61 5.22
CA TYR A 60 9.62 7.60 3.89
C TYR A 60 8.92 8.92 3.58
N PHE A 61 8.07 9.40 4.48
CA PHE A 61 7.37 10.67 4.30
C PHE A 61 8.34 11.85 4.29
N ASN A 62 9.39 11.84 5.12
CA ASN A 62 10.36 12.92 5.14
C ASN A 62 11.19 12.96 3.85
N LYS A 63 11.63 11.80 3.34
CA LYS A 63 12.27 11.71 2.02
C LYS A 63 11.35 12.21 0.92
N TYR A 64 10.11 11.73 0.85
CA TYR A 64 9.15 12.15 -0.16
C TYR A 64 8.89 13.67 -0.11
N LYS A 65 8.65 14.22 1.08
CA LYS A 65 8.50 15.66 1.29
C LYS A 65 9.75 16.44 0.88
N THR A 66 10.93 15.92 1.15
CA THR A 66 12.21 16.53 0.74
C THR A 66 12.36 16.55 -0.78
N TRP A 67 12.06 15.45 -1.46
CA TRP A 67 12.10 15.38 -2.92
C TRP A 67 11.09 16.32 -3.58
N ILE A 68 9.88 16.39 -3.04
CA ILE A 68 8.89 17.38 -3.47
C ILE A 68 9.43 18.79 -3.26
N ALA A 69 9.90 19.12 -2.05
CA ALA A 69 10.40 20.45 -1.74
C ALA A 69 11.59 20.83 -2.63
N LEU A 70 12.49 19.90 -2.93
CA LEU A 70 13.60 20.10 -3.85
C LEU A 70 13.12 20.32 -5.28
N GLY A 71 12.18 19.49 -5.77
CA GLY A 71 11.56 19.67 -7.07
C GLY A 71 10.90 21.04 -7.18
N PHE A 72 10.02 21.38 -6.25
CA PHE A 72 9.39 22.69 -6.18
C PHE A 72 10.42 23.82 -6.15
N ARG A 73 11.47 23.74 -5.33
CA ARG A 73 12.50 24.79 -5.27
C ARG A 73 13.28 24.92 -6.57
N THR A 74 13.63 23.83 -7.23
CA THR A 74 14.40 23.85 -8.49
C THR A 74 13.53 24.28 -9.68
N TYR A 75 12.29 23.81 -9.75
CA TYR A 75 11.37 24.14 -10.86
C TYR A 75 10.69 25.51 -10.67
N LEU A 76 10.29 25.90 -9.45
CA LEU A 76 9.64 27.19 -9.21
C LEU A 76 10.59 28.39 -9.17
N ASN A 77 11.90 28.20 -8.92
CA ASN A 77 12.86 29.32 -9.00
C ASN A 77 13.11 29.79 -10.44
N ASN A 78 12.79 28.97 -11.44
CA ASN A 78 12.90 29.36 -12.84
C ASN A 78 11.50 29.50 -13.44
N PRO A 79 10.97 30.73 -13.58
CA PRO A 79 9.61 30.95 -14.10
C PRO A 79 9.40 30.32 -15.48
N TRP A 80 10.45 30.21 -16.31
CA TRP A 80 10.37 29.53 -17.61
C TRP A 80 10.18 28.02 -17.48
N ALA A 81 10.81 27.39 -16.50
CA ALA A 81 10.65 25.96 -16.25
C ALA A 81 9.22 25.64 -15.79
N VAL A 82 8.60 26.52 -14.99
CA VAL A 82 7.19 26.37 -14.57
C VAL A 82 6.25 26.43 -15.77
N ILE A 83 6.43 27.42 -16.65
CA ILE A 83 5.60 27.58 -17.86
C ILE A 83 5.76 26.36 -18.78
N ALA A 84 6.99 25.90 -19.02
CA ALA A 84 7.26 24.73 -19.84
C ALA A 84 6.63 23.45 -19.26
N PHE A 85 6.73 23.27 -17.94
CA PHE A 85 6.09 22.14 -17.25
C PHE A 85 4.56 22.19 -17.38
N LEU A 86 3.95 23.36 -17.19
CA LEU A 86 2.50 23.52 -17.32
C LEU A 86 2.01 23.29 -18.76
N ALA A 87 2.76 23.77 -19.75
CA ALA A 87 2.48 23.52 -21.16
C ALA A 87 2.57 22.03 -21.50
N ALA A 88 3.63 21.34 -21.06
CA ALA A 88 3.79 19.90 -21.25
C ALA A 88 2.67 19.09 -20.56
N PHE A 89 2.32 19.45 -19.32
CA PHE A 89 1.21 18.83 -18.58
C PHE A 89 -0.13 19.02 -19.30
N THR A 90 -0.40 20.24 -19.80
CA THR A 90 -1.61 20.54 -20.57
C THR A 90 -1.67 19.74 -21.86
N ALA A 91 -0.56 19.66 -22.61
CA ALA A 91 -0.46 18.86 -23.83
C ALA A 91 -0.68 17.36 -23.55
N LEU A 92 -0.13 16.84 -22.46
CA LEU A 92 -0.34 15.46 -22.03
C LEU A 92 -1.82 15.20 -21.68
N ALA A 93 -2.45 16.09 -20.91
CA ALA A 93 -3.86 15.99 -20.55
C ALA A 93 -4.76 16.02 -21.80
N LEU A 94 -4.48 16.91 -22.75
CA LEU A 94 -5.18 16.96 -24.04
C LEU A 94 -5.00 15.66 -24.82
N THR A 95 -3.79 15.13 -24.89
CA THR A 95 -3.49 13.86 -25.57
C THR A 95 -4.27 12.71 -24.94
N PHE A 96 -4.35 12.67 -23.61
CA PHE A 96 -5.12 11.66 -22.89
C PHE A 96 -6.61 11.76 -23.20
N ILE A 97 -7.18 12.97 -23.16
CA ILE A 97 -8.58 13.22 -23.51
C ILE A 97 -8.86 12.81 -24.97
N GLN A 98 -8.00 13.20 -25.91
CA GLN A 98 -8.10 12.81 -27.32
C GLN A 98 -8.06 11.29 -27.49
N THR A 99 -7.11 10.62 -26.83
CA THR A 99 -6.99 9.16 -26.86
C THR A 99 -8.22 8.49 -26.26
N TRP A 100 -8.73 9.00 -25.14
CA TRP A 100 -9.94 8.49 -24.50
C TRP A 100 -11.16 8.57 -25.42
N PHE A 101 -11.41 9.72 -26.05
CA PHE A 101 -12.49 9.87 -27.03
C PHE A 101 -12.27 9.05 -28.31
N THR A 102 -11.01 8.77 -28.67
CA THR A 102 -10.68 7.91 -29.81
C THR A 102 -10.92 6.43 -29.51
N VAL A 103 -10.61 5.98 -28.29
CA VAL A 103 -10.80 4.59 -27.84
C VAL A 103 -12.25 4.31 -27.44
N HIS A 104 -12.92 5.30 -26.84
CA HIS A 104 -14.34 5.27 -26.51
C HIS A 104 -15.08 6.34 -27.32
N PRO A 105 -15.23 6.15 -28.64
CA PRO A 105 -16.07 7.03 -29.43
C PRO A 105 -17.48 7.00 -28.86
N ALA A 106 -18.05 8.17 -28.58
CA ALA A 106 -19.45 8.26 -28.22
C ALA A 106 -20.26 7.67 -29.37
N ASN A 107 -20.85 6.49 -29.16
CA ASN A 107 -21.74 5.83 -30.11
C ASN A 107 -22.74 6.86 -30.66
N LYS A 108 -22.66 7.09 -31.97
CA LYS A 108 -23.79 7.57 -32.76
C LYS A 108 -24.33 6.38 -33.54
#